data_AF-A0A1V1PAV0-F1
#
_entry.id   AF-A0A1V1PAV0-F1
#
_cell.length_a   1.000
_cell.length_b   1.000
_cell.length_c   1.000
_cell.angle_alpha   90.00
_cell.angle_beta   90.00
_cell.angle_gamma   90.00
#
_symmetry.space_group_name_H-M   'P 1'
#
loop_
_entity.id
_entity.type
_entity.pdbx_description
1 polymer ?
#
loop_
_entity_poly.entity_id
_entity_poly.type
_entity_poly.pdbx_seq_one_letter_code
_entity_poly.pdbx_strand_id
1 'polypeptide(L)'
;MISKIFNKMSVKYVESLMLEKFKKEPFHNLYFLFNKKPENLSLGGTCSDKTLSFYNQLRRVKIESHLHSAFIKKQEIHRLVSITLNNKIYYADIGNGWPSIKLFPKDREIKYNAYGMIYQTIIKSSSLDVYLSRDGKKYHSVEIPFHSKKHEDIMEDINNRFNKNITYPFTGGIRFSQIVQDHFLFFRDDTLSIYSYDHAVKKISGISKNNLAKTLKQYFNFDMEKILKTNQ
;
A
#
# COMPACT_ATOMS: atom_id res chain seq x y z
N MET A 1 -17.56 -33.18 19.46
CA MET A 1 -17.65 -31.70 19.47
C MET A 1 -16.29 -31.09 19.12
N ILE A 2 -15.73 -31.42 17.93
CA ILE A 2 -14.33 -31.08 17.52
C ILE A 2 -14.32 -30.21 16.23
N SER A 3 -15.45 -29.65 15.80
CA SER A 3 -15.57 -28.94 14.51
C SER A 3 -15.68 -27.41 14.58
N LYS A 4 -15.41 -26.78 15.73
CA LYS A 4 -15.63 -25.32 15.90
C LYS A 4 -14.37 -24.44 16.06
N ILE A 5 -13.17 -24.99 15.83
CA ILE A 5 -11.89 -24.24 15.99
C ILE A 5 -11.01 -24.32 14.73
N PHE A 6 -11.59 -24.49 13.54
CA PHE A 6 -10.92 -24.05 12.30
C PHE A 6 -11.43 -22.65 11.96
N ASN A 7 -10.79 -21.70 12.61
CA ASN A 7 -11.20 -20.32 12.78
C ASN A 7 -11.21 -19.55 11.45
N LYS A 8 -12.36 -19.53 10.77
CA LYS A 8 -12.88 -18.53 9.81
C LYS A 8 -11.85 -17.62 9.10
N MET A 9 -10.82 -18.19 8.47
CA MET A 9 -9.92 -17.48 7.55
C MET A 9 -10.71 -17.08 6.31
N SER A 10 -11.32 -15.90 6.39
CA SER A 10 -12.25 -15.37 5.39
C SER A 10 -11.65 -14.15 4.72
N VAL A 11 -12.16 -13.81 3.54
CA VAL A 11 -11.86 -12.54 2.85
C VAL A 11 -12.01 -11.36 3.81
N LYS A 12 -13.09 -11.31 4.60
CA LYS A 12 -13.33 -10.24 5.59
C LYS A 12 -12.24 -10.15 6.65
N TYR A 13 -11.70 -11.29 7.10
CA TYR A 13 -10.61 -11.28 8.08
C TYR A 13 -9.35 -10.68 7.48
N VAL A 14 -8.95 -11.10 6.28
CA VAL A 14 -7.77 -10.54 5.59
C VAL A 14 -7.94 -9.05 5.30
N GLU A 15 -9.11 -8.63 4.82
CA GLU A 15 -9.44 -7.22 4.61
C GLU A 15 -9.36 -6.41 5.91
N SER A 16 -9.75 -6.98 7.06
CA SER A 16 -9.58 -6.32 8.36
C SER A 16 -8.10 -6.12 8.72
N LEU A 17 -7.24 -7.09 8.39
CA LEU A 17 -5.79 -6.95 8.58
C LEU A 17 -5.21 -5.88 7.64
N MET A 18 -5.69 -5.82 6.39
CA MET A 18 -5.30 -4.77 5.44
C MET A 18 -5.68 -3.38 5.97
N LEU A 19 -6.92 -3.21 6.47
CA LEU A 19 -7.38 -1.95 7.04
C LEU A 19 -6.50 -1.51 8.23
N GLU A 20 -6.17 -2.43 9.13
CA GLU A 20 -5.27 -2.16 10.25
C GLU A 20 -3.88 -1.71 9.76
N LYS A 21 -3.34 -2.31 8.69
CA LYS A 21 -2.07 -1.89 8.08
C LYS A 21 -2.14 -0.48 7.51
N PHE A 22 -3.24 -0.10 6.86
CA PHE A 22 -3.42 1.27 6.36
C PHE A 22 -3.56 2.30 7.49
N LYS A 23 -4.09 1.88 8.65
CA LYS A 23 -4.22 2.74 9.83
C LYS A 23 -2.92 2.91 10.61
N LYS A 24 -2.11 1.87 10.72
CA LYS A 24 -0.92 1.84 11.59
C LYS A 24 0.40 2.08 10.87
N GLU A 25 0.50 1.68 9.61
CA GLU A 25 1.74 1.72 8.84
C GLU A 25 1.53 2.66 7.65
N PRO A 26 2.01 3.90 7.70
CA PRO A 26 1.83 4.84 6.59
C PRO A 26 2.56 4.38 5.33
N PHE A 27 2.03 4.72 4.16
CA PHE A 27 2.83 4.70 2.94
C PHE A 27 3.64 5.97 2.87
N HIS A 28 4.95 5.87 2.66
CA HIS A 28 5.80 7.04 2.46
C HIS A 28 7.12 6.75 1.76
N ASN A 29 7.79 7.80 1.28
CA ASN A 29 9.13 7.72 0.69
C ASN A 29 10.25 8.33 1.56
N LEU A 30 9.98 8.63 2.83
CA LEU A 30 10.96 9.27 3.74
C LEU A 30 12.33 8.58 3.77
N TYR A 31 12.40 7.24 3.70
CA TYR A 31 13.66 6.50 3.62
C TYR A 31 14.53 6.92 2.42
N PHE A 32 13.92 7.14 1.25
CA PHE A 32 14.62 7.64 0.08
C PHE A 32 15.03 9.10 0.23
N LEU A 33 14.15 9.94 0.79
CA LEU A 33 14.43 11.37 0.99
C LEU A 33 15.58 11.62 1.97
N PHE A 34 15.72 10.77 2.99
CA PHE A 34 16.76 10.89 4.00
C PHE A 34 17.93 9.91 3.81
N ASN A 35 17.96 9.18 2.68
CA ASN A 35 18.98 8.18 2.37
C ASN A 35 19.21 7.17 3.51
N LYS A 36 18.10 6.67 4.07
CA LYS A 36 18.07 5.67 5.14
C LYS A 36 17.47 4.37 4.62
N LYS A 37 17.94 3.24 5.13
CA LYS A 37 17.29 1.94 4.91
C LYS A 37 16.28 1.67 6.02
N PRO A 38 15.15 1.01 5.75
CA PRO A 38 14.20 0.64 6.78
C PRO A 38 14.75 -0.52 7.62
N GLU A 39 14.88 -0.30 8.91
CA GLU A 39 15.21 -1.34 9.89
C GLU A 39 13.95 -1.97 10.51
N ASN A 40 12.85 -1.21 10.53
CA ASN A 40 11.58 -1.63 11.08
C ASN A 40 10.43 -1.30 10.12
N LEU A 41 9.80 -2.35 9.58
CA LEU A 41 8.69 -2.23 8.63
C LEU A 41 7.39 -1.68 9.28
N SER A 42 7.27 -1.69 10.62
CA SER A 42 6.09 -1.15 11.30
C SER A 42 6.00 0.38 11.26
N LEU A 43 7.08 1.05 10.84
CA LEU A 43 7.08 2.50 10.60
C LEU A 43 6.49 2.86 9.23
N GLY A 44 6.16 1.87 8.40
CA GLY A 44 5.66 2.10 7.05
C GLY A 44 6.77 2.16 6.01
N GLY A 45 6.46 2.78 4.86
CA GLY A 45 7.39 2.92 3.75
C GLY A 45 6.72 2.80 2.39
N THR A 46 7.49 2.39 1.39
CA THR A 46 7.02 2.24 0.01
C THR A 46 6.20 0.96 -0.19
N CYS A 47 5.80 0.66 -1.43
CA CYS A 47 5.08 -0.57 -1.76
C CYS A 47 5.82 -1.82 -1.29
N SER A 48 7.15 -1.84 -1.44
CA SER A 48 8.02 -2.94 -0.99
C SER A 48 7.95 -3.15 0.53
N ASP A 49 8.12 -2.07 1.30
CA ASP A 49 8.20 -2.13 2.77
C ASP A 49 6.87 -2.60 3.36
N LYS A 50 5.78 -2.00 2.89
CA LYS A 50 4.46 -2.37 3.37
C LYS A 50 4.09 -3.78 2.92
N THR A 51 4.39 -4.17 1.68
CA THR A 51 4.09 -5.52 1.18
C THR A 51 4.80 -6.58 2.01
N LEU A 52 6.08 -6.39 2.31
CA LEU A 52 6.83 -7.30 3.20
C LEU A 52 6.22 -7.35 4.61
N SER A 53 5.83 -6.19 5.16
CA SER A 53 5.18 -6.12 6.47
C SER A 53 3.90 -6.95 6.52
N PHE A 54 3.06 -6.84 5.49
CA PHE A 54 1.79 -7.56 5.41
C PHE A 54 1.99 -9.04 5.11
N TYR A 55 2.88 -9.38 4.17
CA TYR A 55 3.27 -10.77 3.89
C TYR A 55 3.75 -11.49 5.16
N ASN A 56 4.63 -10.86 5.94
CA ASN A 56 5.09 -11.40 7.22
C ASN A 56 3.95 -11.59 8.23
N GLN A 57 2.97 -10.69 8.26
CA GLN A 57 1.79 -10.84 9.11
C GLN A 57 0.94 -12.05 8.69
N LEU A 58 0.66 -12.20 7.39
CA LEU A 58 -0.11 -13.33 6.86
C LEU A 58 0.55 -14.67 7.18
N ARG A 59 1.88 -14.77 7.02
CA ARG A 59 2.63 -15.98 7.39
C ARG A 59 2.51 -16.32 8.88
N ARG A 60 2.56 -15.32 9.78
CA ARG A 60 2.40 -15.54 11.22
C ARG A 60 1.02 -16.09 11.57
N VAL A 61 -0.03 -15.70 10.85
CA VAL A 61 -1.39 -16.23 11.01
C VAL A 61 -1.67 -17.43 10.10
N LYS A 62 -0.63 -18.02 9.49
CA LYS A 62 -0.68 -19.23 8.66
C LYS A 62 -1.64 -19.13 7.46
N ILE A 63 -1.76 -17.94 6.87
CA ILE A 63 -2.48 -17.75 5.62
C ILE A 63 -1.52 -17.98 4.45
N GLU A 64 -1.90 -18.87 3.54
CA GLU A 64 -1.18 -19.15 2.30
C GLU A 64 -1.08 -17.87 1.46
N SER A 65 0.16 -17.43 1.24
CA SER A 65 0.44 -16.16 0.58
C SER A 65 1.80 -16.18 -0.08
N HIS A 66 1.96 -15.39 -1.14
CA HIS A 66 3.20 -15.23 -1.89
C HIS A 66 3.43 -13.76 -2.25
N LEU A 67 4.69 -13.36 -2.35
CA LEU A 67 5.01 -12.06 -2.94
C LEU A 67 4.62 -12.06 -4.42
N HIS A 68 4.12 -10.92 -4.89
CA HIS A 68 3.64 -10.75 -6.26
C HIS A 68 4.13 -9.39 -6.81
N SER A 69 4.50 -9.37 -8.09
CA SER A 69 4.93 -8.16 -8.81
C SER A 69 3.82 -7.66 -9.73
N ALA A 70 3.76 -6.34 -9.92
CA ALA A 70 2.74 -5.69 -10.75
C ALA A 70 3.29 -4.46 -11.47
N PHE A 71 2.53 -4.01 -12.46
CA PHE A 71 2.92 -2.92 -13.34
C PHE A 71 2.25 -1.61 -12.95
N ILE A 72 3.05 -0.55 -12.83
CA ILE A 72 2.59 0.83 -12.79
C ILE A 72 3.24 1.54 -13.97
N LYS A 73 2.42 2.20 -14.83
CA LYS A 73 2.90 2.85 -16.06
C LYS A 73 3.79 1.94 -16.92
N LYS A 74 3.38 0.67 -17.08
CA LYS A 74 4.08 -0.38 -17.84
C LYS A 74 5.44 -0.80 -17.28
N GLN A 75 5.80 -0.38 -16.07
CA GLN A 75 7.03 -0.81 -15.40
C GLN A 75 6.69 -1.76 -14.26
N GLU A 76 7.37 -2.91 -14.18
CA GLU A 76 7.12 -3.94 -13.17
C GLU A 76 7.79 -3.63 -11.82
N ILE A 77 7.40 -2.49 -11.25
CA ILE A 77 8.05 -1.88 -10.08
C ILE A 77 7.16 -1.90 -8.84
N HIS A 78 5.91 -2.34 -8.97
CA HIS A 78 4.97 -2.42 -7.85
C HIS A 78 4.98 -3.79 -7.21
N ARG A 79 4.78 -3.84 -5.89
CA ARG A 79 4.81 -5.05 -5.08
C ARG A 79 3.51 -5.17 -4.30
N LEU A 80 2.98 -6.40 -4.23
CA LEU A 80 1.77 -6.75 -3.50
C LEU A 80 1.84 -8.22 -3.05
N VAL A 81 0.80 -8.69 -2.36
CA VAL A 81 0.73 -10.09 -1.91
C VAL A 81 -0.40 -10.81 -2.64
N SER A 82 -0.11 -11.98 -3.21
CA SER A 82 -1.14 -12.92 -3.64
C SER A 82 -1.49 -13.86 -2.48
N ILE A 83 -2.76 -14.20 -2.35
CA ILE A 83 -3.31 -14.93 -1.20
C ILE A 83 -4.23 -16.01 -1.72
N THR A 84 -4.05 -17.24 -1.23
CA THR A 84 -4.95 -18.36 -1.51
C THR A 84 -5.92 -18.51 -0.34
N LEU A 85 -7.22 -18.35 -0.61
CA LEU A 85 -8.29 -18.62 0.35
C LEU A 85 -9.33 -19.52 -0.31
N ASN A 86 -9.57 -20.70 0.26
CA ASN A 86 -10.53 -21.69 -0.26
C ASN A 86 -10.30 -21.99 -1.76
N ASN A 87 -9.05 -22.27 -2.14
CA ASN A 87 -8.60 -22.53 -3.52
C ASN A 87 -8.85 -21.38 -4.51
N LYS A 88 -9.10 -20.16 -4.01
CA LYS A 88 -9.23 -18.94 -4.83
C LYS A 88 -8.08 -18.00 -4.55
N ILE A 89 -7.59 -17.36 -5.61
CA ILE A 89 -6.50 -16.39 -5.54
C ILE A 89 -7.07 -14.98 -5.43
N TYR A 90 -6.50 -14.23 -4.49
CA TYR A 90 -6.78 -12.82 -4.27
C TYR A 90 -5.47 -12.03 -4.26
N TYR A 91 -5.55 -10.75 -4.60
CA TYR A 91 -4.44 -9.81 -4.56
C TYR A 91 -4.69 -8.75 -3.49
N ALA A 92 -3.72 -8.56 -2.60
CA ALA A 92 -3.75 -7.55 -1.55
C ALA A 92 -2.75 -6.44 -1.88
N ASP A 93 -3.24 -5.33 -2.42
CA ASP A 93 -2.43 -4.16 -2.71
C ASP A 93 -2.49 -3.16 -1.55
N ILE A 94 -1.66 -3.41 -0.55
CA ILE A 94 -1.57 -2.54 0.63
C ILE A 94 -0.53 -1.41 0.43
N GLY A 95 0.24 -1.46 -0.66
CA GLY A 95 1.42 -0.63 -0.90
C GLY A 95 1.26 0.46 -1.97
N ASN A 96 0.09 0.59 -2.62
CA ASN A 96 -0.13 1.52 -3.74
C ASN A 96 -0.01 3.02 -3.37
N GLY A 97 -0.10 3.35 -2.08
CA GLY A 97 -0.23 4.73 -1.61
C GLY A 97 -1.66 5.28 -1.70
N TRP A 98 -2.64 4.44 -2.03
CA TRP A 98 -4.08 4.69 -1.97
C TRP A 98 -4.75 3.62 -1.10
N PRO A 99 -5.90 3.90 -0.44
CA PRO A 99 -6.49 3.02 0.55
C PRO A 99 -7.31 1.88 -0.11
N SER A 100 -6.62 0.96 -0.78
CA SER A 100 -7.24 -0.24 -1.36
C SER A 100 -7.55 -1.27 -0.26
N ILE A 101 -8.63 -1.05 0.47
CA ILE A 101 -9.02 -1.82 1.66
C ILE A 101 -9.70 -3.16 1.38
N LYS A 102 -9.81 -3.56 0.10
CA LYS A 102 -10.41 -4.82 -0.32
C LYS A 102 -9.41 -5.72 -1.02
N LEU A 103 -9.62 -7.02 -0.89
CA LEU A 103 -8.93 -8.00 -1.71
C LEU A 103 -9.46 -7.95 -3.14
N PHE A 104 -8.56 -8.00 -4.13
CA PHE A 104 -8.95 -8.12 -5.52
C PHE A 104 -8.96 -9.61 -5.93
N PRO A 105 -10.13 -10.23 -6.15
CA PRO A 105 -10.19 -11.61 -6.62
C PRO A 105 -9.63 -11.73 -8.04
N LYS A 106 -8.90 -12.81 -8.31
CA LYS A 106 -8.37 -13.13 -9.64
C LYS A 106 -9.48 -13.50 -10.64
N ASP A 107 -10.57 -14.11 -10.16
CA ASP A 107 -11.59 -14.79 -10.97
C ASP A 107 -12.86 -13.97 -11.25
N ARG A 108 -12.99 -12.77 -10.67
CA ARG A 108 -14.14 -11.88 -10.90
C ARG A 108 -13.80 -10.42 -10.77
N GLU A 109 -14.55 -9.58 -11.46
CA GLU A 109 -14.46 -8.13 -11.31
C GLU A 109 -15.16 -7.69 -10.01
N ILE A 110 -14.63 -6.63 -9.39
CA ILE A 110 -15.26 -5.98 -8.24
C ILE A 110 -15.29 -4.47 -8.45
N LYS A 111 -16.28 -3.83 -7.83
CA LYS A 111 -16.39 -2.38 -7.73
C LYS A 111 -16.81 -2.00 -6.31
N TYR A 112 -16.10 -1.06 -5.70
CA TYR A 112 -16.41 -0.60 -4.34
C TYR A 112 -15.98 0.84 -4.12
N ASN A 113 -16.55 1.48 -3.09
CA ASN A 113 -16.15 2.80 -2.62
C ASN A 113 -15.25 2.68 -1.38
N ALA A 114 -14.22 3.50 -1.30
CA ALA A 114 -13.44 3.74 -0.10
C ALA A 114 -13.06 5.22 -0.01
N TYR A 115 -13.48 5.90 1.06
CA TYR A 115 -13.17 7.31 1.33
C TYR A 115 -13.51 8.23 0.14
N GLY A 116 -14.69 8.05 -0.45
CA GLY A 116 -15.15 8.87 -1.57
C GLY A 116 -14.47 8.55 -2.91
N MET A 117 -13.63 7.51 -2.94
CA MET A 117 -12.96 7.02 -4.14
C MET A 117 -13.57 5.70 -4.58
N ILE A 118 -13.64 5.47 -5.89
CA ILE A 118 -14.22 4.24 -6.46
C ILE A 118 -13.10 3.38 -7.05
N TYR A 119 -12.96 2.18 -6.51
CA TYR A 119 -12.13 1.14 -7.08
C TYR A 119 -12.96 0.27 -8.02
N GLN A 120 -12.40 -0.10 -9.16
CA GLN A 120 -12.99 -1.04 -10.12
C GLN A 120 -11.89 -1.93 -10.68
N THR A 121 -12.11 -3.24 -10.73
CA THR A 121 -11.21 -4.16 -11.43
C THR A 121 -11.78 -4.56 -12.78
N ILE A 122 -10.91 -4.82 -13.76
CA ILE A 122 -11.26 -5.37 -15.06
C ILE A 122 -10.36 -6.58 -15.33
N ILE A 123 -10.96 -7.71 -15.69
CA ILE A 123 -10.21 -8.92 -16.04
C ILE A 123 -9.80 -8.87 -17.51
N LYS A 124 -8.52 -9.11 -17.78
CA LYS A 124 -7.95 -9.32 -19.11
C LYS A 124 -7.51 -10.78 -19.26
N SER A 125 -7.06 -11.16 -20.45
CA SER A 125 -6.58 -12.52 -20.72
C SER A 125 -5.38 -12.92 -19.82
N SER A 126 -4.50 -11.97 -19.51
CA SER A 126 -3.24 -12.21 -18.77
C SER A 126 -3.10 -11.40 -17.48
N SER A 127 -4.04 -10.52 -17.16
CA SER A 127 -3.93 -9.58 -16.04
C SER A 127 -5.27 -9.18 -15.44
N LEU A 128 -5.21 -8.56 -14.27
CA LEU A 128 -6.27 -7.82 -13.63
C LEU A 128 -5.89 -6.34 -13.58
N ASP A 129 -6.62 -5.50 -14.28
CA ASP A 129 -6.43 -4.05 -14.24
C ASP A 129 -7.23 -3.47 -13.08
N VAL A 130 -6.60 -2.64 -12.25
CA VAL A 130 -7.25 -1.92 -11.16
C VAL A 130 -7.33 -0.44 -11.52
N TYR A 131 -8.54 0.09 -11.54
CA TYR A 131 -8.82 1.50 -11.74
C TYR A 131 -9.25 2.15 -10.44
N LEU A 132 -8.77 3.36 -10.23
CA LEU A 132 -9.16 4.23 -9.12
C LEU A 132 -9.78 5.51 -9.68
N SER A 133 -11.02 5.78 -9.31
CA SER A 133 -11.71 7.02 -9.67
C SER A 133 -11.78 7.95 -8.46
N ARG A 134 -11.34 9.18 -8.64
CA ARG A 134 -11.34 10.25 -7.63
C ARG A 134 -11.41 11.61 -8.32
N ASP A 135 -11.97 12.62 -7.66
CA ASP A 135 -12.11 13.98 -8.21
C ASP A 135 -12.74 13.98 -9.63
N GLY A 136 -13.73 13.11 -9.88
CA GLY A 136 -14.41 12.96 -11.16
C GLY A 136 -13.57 12.33 -12.29
N LYS A 137 -12.34 11.88 -12.02
CA LYS A 137 -11.43 11.31 -13.01
C LYS A 137 -11.10 9.85 -12.69
N LYS A 138 -11.04 9.02 -13.73
CA LYS A 138 -10.65 7.60 -13.64
C LYS A 138 -9.17 7.45 -13.99
N TYR A 139 -8.43 6.76 -13.14
CA TYR A 139 -7.00 6.50 -13.29
C TYR A 139 -6.74 5.00 -13.34
N HIS A 140 -5.90 4.54 -14.27
CA HIS A 140 -5.33 3.20 -14.18
C HIS A 140 -4.31 3.20 -13.03
N SER A 141 -4.60 2.42 -11.98
CA SER A 141 -3.84 2.41 -10.74
C SER A 141 -2.70 1.40 -10.80
N VAL A 142 -3.03 0.14 -11.14
CA VAL A 142 -2.08 -0.95 -11.23
C VAL A 142 -2.62 -2.02 -12.17
N GLU A 143 -1.73 -2.64 -12.95
CA GLU A 143 -2.00 -3.86 -13.70
C GLU A 143 -1.33 -5.03 -12.98
N ILE A 144 -2.11 -6.03 -12.57
CA ILE A 144 -1.64 -7.19 -11.82
C ILE A 144 -1.59 -8.38 -12.77
N PRO A 145 -0.40 -8.85 -13.20
CA PRO A 145 -0.30 -9.99 -14.08
C PRO A 145 -0.73 -11.27 -13.35
N PHE A 146 -1.34 -12.22 -14.05
CA PHE A 146 -1.73 -13.51 -13.46
C PHE A 146 -0.54 -14.41 -13.17
N HIS A 147 0.60 -14.14 -13.81
CA HIS A 147 1.90 -14.75 -13.58
C HIS A 147 2.86 -13.67 -13.05
N SER A 148 3.42 -13.91 -11.86
CA SER A 148 4.36 -13.00 -11.21
C SER A 148 5.81 -13.42 -11.49
N LYS A 149 6.74 -12.50 -11.24
CA LYS A 149 8.13 -12.85 -10.91
C LYS A 149 8.21 -13.88 -9.80
N LYS A 150 9.32 -14.62 -9.78
CA LYS A 150 9.62 -15.55 -8.68
C LYS A 150 9.84 -14.79 -7.38
N HIS A 151 9.66 -15.49 -6.27
CA HIS A 151 9.78 -14.89 -4.94
C HIS A 151 11.18 -14.29 -4.72
N GLU A 152 12.21 -15.03 -5.14
CA GLU A 152 13.62 -14.67 -4.99
C GLU A 152 13.95 -13.39 -5.78
N ASP A 153 13.49 -13.32 -7.03
CA ASP A 153 13.68 -12.14 -7.89
C ASP A 153 12.99 -10.89 -7.29
N ILE A 154 11.79 -11.06 -6.72
CA ILE A 154 11.09 -9.97 -6.04
C ILE A 154 11.86 -9.51 -4.80
N MET A 155 12.37 -10.44 -4.00
CA MET A 155 13.17 -10.13 -2.82
C MET A 155 14.46 -9.41 -3.19
N GLU A 156 15.13 -9.84 -4.26
CA GLU A 156 16.32 -9.19 -4.80
C GLU A 156 16.01 -7.75 -5.25
N ASP A 157 14.95 -7.55 -6.05
CA ASP A 157 14.48 -6.22 -6.47
C ASP A 157 14.23 -5.32 -5.26
N ILE A 158 13.58 -5.85 -4.23
CA ILE A 158 13.33 -5.09 -3.00
C ILE A 158 14.66 -4.72 -2.34
N ASN A 159 15.56 -5.68 -2.11
CA ASN A 159 16.84 -5.42 -1.43
C ASN A 159 17.72 -4.42 -2.19
N ASN A 160 17.68 -4.46 -3.52
CA ASN A 160 18.46 -3.58 -4.39
C ASN A 160 17.86 -2.19 -4.57
N ARG A 161 16.65 -1.90 -4.08
CA ARG A 161 15.94 -0.61 -4.30
C ARG A 161 16.69 0.65 -3.86
N PHE A 162 17.65 0.54 -2.95
CA PHE A 162 18.50 1.66 -2.48
C PHE A 162 19.86 1.72 -3.19
N ASN A 163 20.11 0.86 -4.17
CA ASN A 163 21.33 0.91 -4.96
C ASN A 163 21.35 2.20 -5.79
N LYS A 164 22.43 2.97 -5.69
CA LYS A 164 22.60 4.27 -6.38
C LYS A 164 22.54 4.15 -7.91
N ASN A 165 22.76 2.95 -8.45
CA ASN A 165 22.68 2.69 -9.89
C ASN A 165 21.25 2.42 -10.38
N ILE A 166 20.24 2.42 -9.50
CA ILE A 166 18.85 2.16 -9.84
C ILE A 166 18.03 3.44 -9.62
N THR A 167 17.33 3.89 -10.65
CA THR A 167 16.38 5.01 -10.52
C THR A 167 15.05 4.48 -9.99
N TYR A 168 14.81 4.66 -8.70
CA TYR A 168 13.53 4.29 -8.06
C TYR A 168 12.53 5.46 -8.11
N PRO A 169 11.22 5.24 -8.36
CA PRO A 169 10.25 6.31 -8.66
C PRO A 169 9.90 7.24 -7.48
N PHE A 170 10.53 7.04 -6.32
CA PHE A 170 10.24 7.78 -5.09
C PHE A 170 11.38 8.72 -4.64
N THR A 171 12.34 9.01 -5.51
CA THR A 171 13.43 9.95 -5.24
C THR A 171 13.01 11.42 -5.35
N GLY A 172 11.87 11.71 -5.99
CA GLY A 172 11.35 13.07 -6.19
C GLY A 172 10.17 13.41 -5.28
N GLY A 173 10.33 14.43 -4.44
CA GLY A 173 9.23 15.06 -3.69
C GLY A 173 8.70 14.23 -2.52
N ILE A 174 7.82 14.80 -1.69
CA ILE A 174 7.28 14.12 -0.50
C ILE A 174 6.06 13.31 -0.89
N ARG A 175 6.00 12.04 -0.47
CA ARG A 175 4.78 11.22 -0.52
C ARG A 175 4.56 10.62 0.86
N PHE A 176 3.38 10.85 1.41
CA PHE A 176 2.97 10.27 2.68
C PHE A 176 1.45 10.04 2.64
N SER A 177 0.98 8.86 3.03
CA SER A 177 -0.45 8.59 3.13
C SER A 177 -0.78 7.60 4.24
N GLN A 178 -1.95 7.76 4.83
CA GLN A 178 -2.42 6.91 5.92
C GLN A 178 -3.93 7.08 6.07
N ILE A 179 -4.59 6.06 6.62
CA ILE A 179 -5.93 6.22 7.16
C ILE A 179 -5.80 6.72 8.60
N VAL A 180 -6.37 7.88 8.90
CA VAL A 180 -6.37 8.48 10.24
C VAL A 180 -7.82 8.68 10.64
N GLN A 181 -8.24 8.00 11.71
CA GLN A 181 -9.65 7.90 12.10
C GLN A 181 -10.47 7.35 10.90
N ASP A 182 -11.46 8.11 10.44
CA ASP A 182 -12.35 7.77 9.33
C ASP A 182 -12.00 8.52 8.03
N HIS A 183 -10.79 9.08 7.96
CA HIS A 183 -10.30 9.81 6.79
C HIS A 183 -9.11 9.11 6.15
N PHE A 184 -9.02 9.19 4.83
CA PHE A 184 -7.77 8.90 4.14
C PHE A 184 -7.03 10.21 3.87
N LEU A 185 -5.82 10.33 4.42
CA LEU A 185 -4.97 11.49 4.24
C LEU A 185 -3.87 11.14 3.23
N PHE A 186 -3.68 12.02 2.24
CA PHE A 186 -2.61 11.92 1.26
C PHE A 186 -1.85 13.23 1.16
N PHE A 187 -0.63 13.25 1.67
CA PHE A 187 0.30 14.34 1.56
C PHE A 187 1.24 14.12 0.38
N ARG A 188 1.20 15.05 -0.56
CA ARG A 188 2.01 15.03 -1.78
C ARG A 188 2.67 16.40 -1.95
N ASP A 189 3.99 16.39 -1.93
CA ASP A 189 4.83 17.58 -2.08
C ASP A 189 4.52 18.64 -1.01
N ASP A 190 3.76 19.66 -1.35
CA ASP A 190 3.36 20.76 -0.46
C ASP A 190 1.85 20.75 -0.13
N THR A 191 1.13 19.72 -0.58
CA THR A 191 -0.33 19.67 -0.52
C THR A 191 -0.84 18.42 0.21
N LEU A 192 -1.55 18.63 1.31
CA LEU A 192 -2.29 17.59 2.04
C LEU A 192 -3.73 17.53 1.53
N SER A 193 -4.13 16.38 1.02
CA SER A 193 -5.52 16.05 0.65
C SER A 193 -6.15 15.15 1.70
N ILE A 194 -7.38 15.47 2.10
CA ILE A 194 -8.16 14.73 3.10
C ILE A 194 -9.43 14.23 2.42
N TYR A 195 -9.55 12.91 2.32
CA TYR A 195 -10.65 12.20 1.67
C TYR A 195 -11.57 11.58 2.72
N SER A 196 -12.88 11.59 2.44
CA SER A 196 -13.95 11.03 3.27
C SER A 196 -15.03 10.43 2.39
N TYR A 197 -15.98 9.67 2.94
CA TYR A 197 -17.09 9.09 2.15
C TYR A 197 -18.06 10.15 1.61
N ASP A 198 -18.46 11.10 2.46
CA ASP A 198 -19.64 11.93 2.20
C ASP A 198 -19.30 13.42 1.98
N HIS A 199 -18.03 13.80 2.05
CA HIS A 199 -17.59 15.18 1.86
C HIS A 199 -16.62 15.33 0.71
N ALA A 200 -16.69 16.50 0.06
CA ALA A 200 -15.72 16.92 -0.92
C ALA A 200 -14.29 16.89 -0.33
N VAL A 201 -13.32 16.58 -1.18
CA VAL A 201 -11.91 16.50 -0.77
C VAL A 201 -11.44 17.85 -0.26
N LYS A 202 -10.99 17.90 0.99
CA LYS A 202 -10.35 19.08 1.57
C LYS A 202 -8.87 19.08 1.21
N LYS A 203 -8.36 20.21 0.71
CA LYS A 203 -6.95 20.38 0.34
C LYS A 203 -6.32 21.51 1.15
N ILE A 204 -5.12 21.28 1.66
CA ILE A 204 -4.29 22.27 2.36
C ILE A 204 -2.96 22.32 1.60
N SER A 205 -2.73 23.41 0.86
CA SER A 205 -1.55 23.60 0.00
C SER A 205 -0.56 24.60 0.62
N GLY A 206 0.65 24.69 0.05
CA GLY A 206 1.69 25.62 0.52
C GLY A 206 2.39 25.17 1.80
N ILE A 207 2.33 23.89 2.14
CA ILE A 207 3.03 23.34 3.32
C ILE A 207 4.53 23.31 3.01
N SER A 208 5.29 24.18 3.68
CA SER A 208 6.75 24.23 3.57
C SER A 208 7.39 22.91 3.99
N LYS A 209 8.47 22.50 3.28
CA LYS A 209 9.31 21.35 3.66
C LYS A 209 9.88 21.48 5.07
N ASN A 210 10.18 22.69 5.55
CA ASN A 210 10.67 22.92 6.91
C ASN A 210 9.62 22.56 7.97
N ASN A 211 8.33 22.56 7.60
CA ASN A 211 7.23 22.15 8.46
C ASN A 211 6.85 20.67 8.30
N LEU A 212 7.63 19.87 7.56
CA LEU A 212 7.31 18.45 7.31
C LEU A 212 7.12 17.68 8.62
N ALA A 213 8.08 17.74 9.54
CA ALA A 213 8.01 17.03 10.83
C ALA A 213 6.75 17.40 11.61
N LYS A 214 6.47 18.71 11.74
CA LYS A 214 5.28 19.23 12.42
C LYS A 214 4.00 18.77 11.73
N THR A 215 3.96 18.79 10.40
CA THR A 215 2.80 18.37 9.61
C THR A 215 2.51 16.88 9.80
N LEU A 216 3.54 16.02 9.71
CA LEU A 216 3.40 14.59 9.94
C LEU A 216 2.94 14.29 11.37
N LYS A 217 3.48 15.01 12.37
CA LYS A 217 3.06 14.83 13.75
C LYS A 217 1.62 15.29 13.97
N GLN A 218 1.22 16.43 13.42
CA GLN A 218 -0.11 17.00 13.61
C GLN A 218 -1.21 16.18 12.92
N TYR A 219 -1.01 15.81 11.66
CA TYR A 219 -2.08 15.20 10.84
C TYR A 219 -2.06 13.68 10.84
N PHE A 220 -0.88 13.07 10.98
CA PHE A 220 -0.71 11.62 10.90
C PHE A 220 -0.36 10.98 12.24
N ASN A 221 -0.14 11.79 13.29
CA ASN A 221 0.48 11.37 14.55
C ASN A 221 1.80 10.59 14.33
N PHE A 222 2.51 10.93 13.25
CA PHE A 222 3.74 10.26 12.88
C PHE A 222 4.95 11.05 13.38
N ASP A 223 5.82 10.38 14.12
CA ASP A 223 7.05 10.96 14.65
C ASP A 223 8.21 10.63 13.72
N MET A 224 8.68 11.64 12.98
CA MET A 224 9.75 11.50 11.99
C MET A 224 11.09 11.12 12.62
N GLU A 225 11.30 11.44 13.91
CA GLU A 225 12.52 11.05 14.64
C GLU A 225 12.70 9.53 14.67
N LYS A 226 11.62 8.76 14.58
CA LYS A 226 11.69 7.28 14.51
C LYS A 226 12.38 6.76 13.25
N ILE A 227 12.40 7.53 12.17
CA ILE A 227 13.14 7.20 10.94
C ILE A 227 14.56 7.77 11.00
N LEU A 228 14.71 8.99 11.54
CA LEU A 228 15.99 9.70 11.56
C LEU A 228 16.97 9.13 12.59
N LYS A 229 16.47 8.64 13.73
CA LYS A 229 17.27 8.00 14.78
C LYS A 229 17.60 6.56 14.38
N THR A 230 18.65 6.44 13.58
CA THR A 230 19.40 5.21 13.34
C THR A 230 20.88 5.59 13.31
N ASN A 231 21.50 5.41 14.49
CA ASN A 231 22.91 5.53 14.92
C ASN A 231 23.68 6.82 14.58
N GLN A 232 23.91 7.63 15.63
CA GLN A 232 25.29 7.97 16.02
C GLN A 232 25.98 6.68 16.51
#